data_AF-A0A950Y120-F1
#
_entry.id   AF-A0A950Y120-F1
#
_cell.length_a   1.000
_cell.length_b   1.000
_cell.length_c   1.000
_cell.angle_alpha   90.00
_cell.angle_beta   90.00
_cell.angle_gamma   90.00
#
_symmetry.space_group_name_H-M   'P 1'
#
loop_
_entity.id
_entity.type
_entity.pdbx_description
1 polymer ?
#
loop_
_entity_poly.entity_id
_entity_poly.type
_entity_poly.pdbx_seq_one_letter_code
_entity_poly.pdbx_strand_id
1 'polypeptide(L)'
;MQQVADCLFVPSLSPGTVINVETRNRPYRIECISGDAVRISGHPSVCPVPLEMTLEGSTRDNDHLEPGFIGKGMHLVFGRPEEGLHVTTSEIVSIEVNGN
;
A
#
# COMPACT_ATOMS: atom_id res chain seq x y z
N MET A 1 -11.66 10.66 -12.00
CA MET A 1 -12.55 9.47 -12.01
C MET A 1 -12.02 8.52 -10.95
N GLN A 2 -12.83 8.13 -9.96
CA GLN A 2 -12.43 7.09 -9.00
C GLN A 2 -12.61 5.72 -9.64
N GLN A 3 -11.56 4.90 -9.63
CA GLN A 3 -11.62 3.52 -10.09
C GLN A 3 -11.44 2.58 -8.89
N VAL A 4 -12.42 1.70 -8.68
CA VAL A 4 -12.32 0.62 -7.69
C VAL A 4 -11.61 -0.55 -8.36
N ALA A 5 -10.51 -1.01 -7.78
CA ALA A 5 -9.71 -2.12 -8.31
C ALA A 5 -9.78 -3.33 -7.37
N ASP A 6 -9.84 -4.54 -7.93
CA ASP A 6 -9.70 -5.77 -7.13
C ASP A 6 -8.23 -6.08 -6.84
N CYS A 7 -7.34 -5.70 -7.76
CA CYS A 7 -5.90 -5.75 -7.59
C CYS A 7 -5.23 -4.63 -8.38
N LEU A 8 -4.04 -4.22 -7.94
CA LEU A 8 -3.29 -3.13 -8.53
C LEU A 8 -1.79 -3.45 -8.49
N PHE A 9 -1.09 -3.20 -9.59
CA PHE A 9 0.37 -3.31 -9.64
C PHE A 9 1.00 -1.92 -9.59
N VAL A 10 1.53 -1.57 -8.42
CA VAL A 10 2.01 -0.21 -8.09
C VAL A 10 3.17 0.27 -8.98
N PRO A 11 4.17 -0.57 -9.32
CA PRO A 11 5.28 -0.15 -10.19
C PRO A 11 4.85 0.24 -11.61
N SER A 12 3.65 -0.16 -12.05
CA SER A 12 3.09 0.26 -13.36
C SER A 12 2.35 1.60 -13.32
N LEU A 13 2.13 2.17 -12.13
CA LEU A 13 1.40 3.41 -11.97
C LEU A 13 2.29 4.63 -12.20
N SER A 14 1.67 5.71 -12.67
CA SER A 14 2.37 6.97 -12.85
C SER A 14 2.73 7.58 -11.48
N PRO A 15 3.92 8.18 -11.34
CA PRO A 15 4.27 9.02 -10.20
C PRO A 15 3.17 10.05 -9.91
N GLY A 16 2.83 10.24 -8.63
CA GLY A 16 1.74 11.09 -8.17
C GLY A 16 0.37 10.42 -8.14
N THR A 17 0.24 9.16 -8.59
CA THR A 17 -1.00 8.39 -8.43
C THR A 17 -1.26 8.15 -6.95
N VAL A 18 -2.49 8.42 -6.51
CA VAL A 18 -2.90 8.21 -5.12
C VAL A 18 -3.82 6.99 -5.04
N ILE A 19 -3.48 6.05 -4.18
CA ILE A 19 -4.23 4.85 -3.88
C ILE A 19 -4.75 4.97 -2.45
N ASN A 20 -6.06 4.92 -2.28
CA ASN A 20 -6.67 4.73 -0.97
C ASN A 20 -6.93 3.23 -0.78
N VAL A 21 -6.40 2.68 0.29
CA VAL A 21 -6.55 1.27 0.66
C VAL A 21 -7.31 1.22 1.97
N GLU A 22 -8.55 0.76 1.93
CA GLU A 22 -9.26 0.44 3.16
C GLU A 22 -8.84 -0.94 3.61
N THR A 23 -8.43 -1.05 4.86
CA THR A 23 -8.21 -2.34 5.51
C THR A 23 -9.23 -2.54 6.61
N ARG A 24 -9.42 -3.78 7.07
CA ARG A 24 -10.39 -4.12 8.13
C ARG A 24 -10.25 -3.22 9.38
N ASN A 25 -9.03 -2.80 9.71
CA ASN A 25 -8.78 -2.00 10.91
C ASN A 25 -8.73 -0.50 10.64
N ARG A 26 -8.24 -0.06 9.48
CA ARG A 26 -8.03 1.37 9.18
C ARG A 26 -7.80 1.65 7.70
N PRO A 27 -8.11 2.88 7.24
CA PRO A 27 -7.68 3.36 5.93
C PRO A 27 -6.17 3.64 5.89
N TYR A 28 -5.59 3.40 4.72
CA TYR A 28 -4.25 3.83 4.35
C TYR A 28 -4.34 4.65 3.07
N ARG A 29 -3.55 5.72 3.01
CA ARG A 29 -3.37 6.52 1.79
C ARG A 29 -1.94 6.36 1.33
N ILE A 30 -1.79 5.94 0.07
CA ILE A 30 -0.53 5.63 -0.58
C ILE A 30 -0.39 6.54 -1.80
N GLU A 31 0.72 7.25 -1.93
CA GLU A 31 1.05 8.05 -3.10
C GLU A 31 2.29 7.46 -3.77
N CYS A 32 2.18 7.12 -5.05
CA CYS A 32 3.27 6.54 -5.83
C CYS A 32 4.33 7.60 -6.12
N ILE A 33 5.59 7.34 -5.76
CA ILE A 33 6.71 8.22 -6.13
C ILE A 33 7.40 7.65 -7.36
N SER A 34 7.98 6.46 -7.24
CA SER A 34 8.69 5.78 -8.32
C SER A 34 9.00 4.33 -7.94
N GLY A 35 8.75 3.39 -8.87
CA GLY A 35 8.96 1.96 -8.60
C GLY A 35 8.19 1.50 -7.36
N ASP A 36 8.92 1.00 -6.36
CA ASP A 36 8.36 0.52 -5.09
C ASP A 36 8.34 1.62 -4.00
N ALA A 37 8.90 2.81 -4.28
CA ALA A 37 8.91 3.92 -3.34
C ALA A 37 7.54 4.62 -3.32
N VAL A 38 6.95 4.69 -2.14
CA VAL A 38 5.62 5.27 -1.91
C VAL A 38 5.62 6.18 -0.69
N ARG A 39 4.74 7.17 -0.68
CA ARG A 39 4.36 7.90 0.54
C ARG A 39 3.12 7.27 1.13
N ILE A 40 3.26 6.70 2.32
CA ILE A 40 2.14 6.06 3.02
C ILE A 40 1.78 6.80 4.31
N SER A 41 0.48 6.89 4.60
CA SER A 41 -0.07 7.39 5.85
C SER A 41 -1.27 6.56 6.29
N GLY A 42 -1.53 6.49 7.59
CA GLY A 42 -2.71 5.80 8.14
C GLY A 42 -2.43 5.02 9.44
N HIS A 43 -1.16 4.78 9.77
CA HIS A 43 -0.81 4.11 11.02
C HIS A 43 -0.41 5.14 12.11
N PRO A 44 -1.17 5.30 13.20
CA PRO A 44 -0.96 6.40 14.16
C PRO A 44 0.43 6.41 14.82
N SER A 45 1.05 5.24 15.01
CA SER A 45 2.39 5.15 15.63
C SER A 45 3.54 5.00 14.63
N VAL A 46 3.25 4.64 13.36
CA VAL A 46 4.29 4.30 12.38
C VAL A 46 4.33 5.32 11.25
N CYS A 47 3.18 5.73 10.74
CA CYS A 47 3.01 6.81 9.76
C CYS A 47 1.80 7.69 10.12
N PRO A 48 1.90 8.49 11.21
CA PRO A 48 0.87 9.48 11.55
C PRO A 48 0.77 10.59 10.49
N VAL A 49 1.87 10.85 9.78
CA VAL A 49 1.96 11.75 8.63
C VAL A 49 2.45 10.96 7.42
N PRO A 50 2.18 11.44 6.18
CA PRO A 50 2.71 10.82 4.96
C PRO A 50 4.23 10.69 5.04
N LEU A 51 4.71 9.46 5.02
CA LEU A 51 6.11 9.13 5.15
C LEU A 51 6.55 8.27 3.97
N GLU A 52 7.74 8.53 3.45
CA GLU A 52 8.34 7.73 2.40
C GLU A 52 8.76 6.37 2.95
N MET A 53 8.26 5.32 2.29
CA MET A 53 8.47 3.92 2.61
C MET A 53 8.53 3.10 1.32
N THR A 54 9.06 1.89 1.42
CA THR A 54 9.01 0.88 0.37
C THR A 54 7.72 0.09 0.50
N LEU A 55 6.93 0.07 -0.57
CA LEU A 55 5.84 -0.87 -0.72
C LEU A 55 6.45 -2.22 -1.11
N GLU A 56 6.47 -3.16 -0.16
CA GLU A 56 6.95 -4.50 -0.44
C GLU A 56 5.92 -5.28 -1.27
N GLY A 57 4.63 -5.09 -1.00
CA GLY A 57 3.55 -5.72 -1.76
C GLY A 57 2.34 -6.07 -0.91
N SER A 58 1.71 -7.21 -1.21
CA SER A 58 0.64 -7.75 -0.36
C SER A 58 0.73 -9.26 -0.26
N THR A 59 0.22 -9.83 0.84
CA THR A 59 0.26 -11.27 1.11
C THR A 59 -1.10 -11.79 1.56
N ARG A 60 -1.48 -13.01 1.14
CA ARG A 60 -2.77 -13.61 1.57
C ARG A 60 -2.67 -14.25 2.95
N ASP A 61 -1.61 -14.99 3.21
CA ASP A 61 -1.47 -15.85 4.39
C ASP A 61 -0.07 -15.76 5.03
N ASN A 62 0.64 -14.63 4.85
CA ASN A 62 2.06 -14.42 5.20
C ASN A 62 3.07 -15.34 4.51
N ASP A 63 2.62 -16.33 3.74
CA ASP A 63 3.46 -17.34 3.08
C ASP A 63 3.84 -16.96 1.64
N HIS A 64 3.07 -16.07 1.02
CA HIS A 64 3.30 -15.61 -0.35
C HIS A 64 3.15 -14.09 -0.41
N LEU A 65 4.27 -13.39 -0.51
CA LEU A 65 4.31 -11.94 -0.77
C LEU A 65 4.34 -11.72 -2.27
N GLU A 66 3.36 -10.99 -2.80
CA GLU A 66 3.30 -10.56 -4.19
C GLU A 66 3.93 -9.17 -4.32
N PRO A 67 5.16 -9.05 -4.84
CA PRO A 67 5.89 -7.79 -4.76
C PRO A 67 5.26 -6.68 -5.60
N GLY A 68 5.10 -5.50 -5.01
CA GLY A 68 4.48 -4.34 -5.70
C GLY A 68 2.99 -4.49 -6.03
N PHE A 69 2.35 -5.61 -5.65
CA PHE A 69 0.91 -5.82 -5.83
C PHE A 69 0.13 -5.45 -4.57
N ILE A 70 -1.02 -4.81 -4.76
CA ILE A 70 -2.04 -4.57 -3.73
C ILE A 70 -3.30 -5.31 -4.17
N GLY A 71 -3.70 -6.34 -3.42
CA GLY A 71 -4.89 -7.14 -3.74
C GLY A 71 -5.95 -7.07 -2.64
N LYS A 72 -7.22 -6.99 -3.05
CA LYS A 72 -8.35 -7.12 -2.13
C LYS A 72 -8.37 -8.53 -1.52
N GLY A 73 -8.65 -8.61 -0.22
CA GLY A 73 -8.58 -9.85 0.54
C GLY A 73 -7.14 -10.30 0.85
N MET A 74 -6.14 -9.42 0.66
CA MET A 74 -4.74 -9.64 1.07
C MET A 74 -4.35 -8.63 2.14
N HIS A 75 -3.19 -8.81 2.75
CA HIS A 75 -2.58 -7.95 3.75
C HIS A 75 -1.49 -7.11 3.09
N LEU A 76 -1.58 -5.78 3.21
CA LEU A 76 -0.55 -4.89 2.67
C LEU A 76 0.73 -5.03 3.50
N VAL A 77 1.87 -5.09 2.83
CA VAL A 77 3.19 -5.12 3.45
C VAL A 77 4.01 -3.94 2.95
N PHE A 78 4.47 -3.13 3.88
CA PHE A 78 5.28 -1.95 3.59
C PHE A 78 6.21 -1.64 4.76
N GLY A 79 7.26 -0.88 4.49
CA GLY A 79 8.18 -0.49 5.54
C GLY A 79 9.45 0.15 5.01
N ARG A 80 10.52 0.01 5.79
CA ARG A 80 11.87 0.42 5.44
C ARG A 80 12.79 -0.74 5.78
N PRO A 81 13.03 -1.65 4.81
CA PRO A 81 13.87 -2.83 5.05
C PRO A 81 15.27 -2.47 5.54
N GLU A 82 15.82 -1.35 5.07
CA GLU A 82 17.13 -0.83 5.52
C GLU A 82 17.15 -0.43 7.01
N GLU A 83 16.01 -0.04 7.57
CA GLU A 83 15.83 0.32 8.99
C GLU A 83 15.26 -0.84 9.83
N GLY A 84 14.99 -2.01 9.21
CA GLY A 84 14.34 -3.15 9.86
C GLY A 84 12.87 -2.91 10.23
N LEU A 85 12.24 -1.86 9.69
CA LEU A 85 10.84 -1.56 9.93
C LEU A 85 9.99 -2.29 8.90
N HIS A 86 9.12 -3.19 9.36
CA HIS A 86 8.13 -3.88 8.53
C HIS A 86 6.75 -3.76 9.14
N VAL A 87 5.76 -3.39 8.33
CA VAL A 87 4.37 -3.26 8.72
C VAL A 87 3.53 -4.15 7.82
N THR A 88 2.87 -5.13 8.44
CA THR A 88 1.80 -5.91 7.80
C THR A 88 0.46 -5.40 8.30
N THR A 89 -0.42 -5.00 7.39
CA THR A 89 -1.75 -4.50 7.74
C THR A 89 -2.72 -5.64 8.00
N SER A 90 -3.93 -5.30 8.47
CA SER A 90 -5.08 -6.20 8.31
C SER A 90 -5.47 -6.35 6.84
N GLU A 91 -6.37 -7.30 6.58
CA GLU A 91 -6.92 -7.58 5.26
C GLU A 91 -7.49 -6.32 4.59
N ILE A 92 -7.15 -6.14 3.31
CA ILE A 92 -7.61 -5.07 2.43
C ILE A 92 -9.05 -5.37 2.01
N VAL A 93 -9.96 -4.43 2.28
CA VAL A 93 -11.39 -4.55 1.96
C VAL A 93 -11.78 -3.80 0.69
N SER A 94 -11.11 -2.68 0.39
CA SER A 94 -11.28 -1.95 -0.86
C SER A 94 -10.00 -1.24 -1.28
N ILE A 95 -9.87 -1.03 -2.59
CA ILE A 95 -8.77 -0.30 -3.21
C ILE A 95 -9.40 0.71 -4.17
N GLU A 96 -9.07 1.98 -3.98
CA GLU A 96 -9.53 3.07 -4.81
C GLU A 96 -8.34 3.83 -5.37
N VAL A 97 -8.28 3.94 -6.69
CA VAL A 97 -7.22 4.66 -7.38
C VAL A 97 -7.75 6.03 -7.82
N ASN A 98 -7.05 7.07 -7.40
CA ASN A 98 -7.20 8.43 -7.86
C ASN A 98 -5.98 8.78 -8.72
N GLY A 99 -6.13 8.64 -10.04
CA GLY A 99 -5.14 9.11 -11.00
C GLY A 99 -5.15 10.64 -11.07
N ASN A 100 -3.96 11.22 -11.22
CA ASN A 100 -3.76 12.62 -11.58
C ASN A 100 -4.08 12.85 -13.06
#